data_AF-A0A6P0JPJ9-F1
#
_entry.id   AF-A0A6P0JPJ9-F1
#
_cell.length_a   1.000
_cell.length_b   1.000
_cell.length_c   1.000
_cell.angle_alpha   90.00
_cell.angle_beta   90.00
_cell.angle_gamma   90.00
#
_symmetry.space_group_name_H-M   'P 1'
#
loop_
_entity.id
_entity.type
_entity.pdbx_description
1 polymer ?
#
loop_
_entity_poly.entity_id
_entity_poly.type
_entity_poly.pdbx_seq_one_letter_code
_entity_poly.pdbx_strand_id
1 'polypeptide(L)'
;MLQSLTKLGYLLRETLSGLRRGGWMNWAAVSTVTVLLFLFGICVQTSWQLDSLLNHFGSQLEISVYLEPDVSGEVIRPQVEQRPDVKEVRLISKHEAWESL
;
A
#
# COMPACT_ATOMS: atom_id res chain seq x y z
N MET A 1 -32.93 -25.96 13.19
CA MET A 1 -31.69 -25.43 12.56
C MET A 1 -31.40 -26.01 11.18
N LEU A 2 -31.53 -27.33 10.92
CA LEU A 2 -31.19 -27.93 9.62
C LEU A 2 -32.11 -27.56 8.43
N GLN A 3 -33.35 -27.14 8.67
CA GLN A 3 -34.32 -26.84 7.60
C GLN A 3 -33.95 -25.61 6.76
N SER A 4 -33.21 -24.66 7.34
CA SER A 4 -32.76 -23.48 6.61
C SER A 4 -31.68 -23.85 5.58
N LEU A 5 -30.79 -24.79 5.91
CA LEU A 5 -29.73 -25.26 5.02
C LEU A 5 -30.30 -25.98 3.78
N THR A 6 -31.34 -26.80 3.96
CA THR A 6 -31.99 -27.52 2.85
C THR A 6 -32.79 -26.58 1.94
N LYS A 7 -33.49 -25.59 2.51
CA LYS A 7 -34.17 -24.55 1.72
C LYS A 7 -33.19 -23.70 0.92
N LEU A 8 -32.05 -23.34 1.50
CA LEU A 8 -31.02 -22.54 0.84
C LEU A 8 -30.35 -23.34 -0.30
N GLY A 9 -30.06 -24.63 -0.08
CA GLY A 9 -29.56 -25.51 -1.13
C GLY A 9 -30.55 -25.72 -2.28
N TYR A 10 -31.85 -25.83 -1.97
CA TYR A 10 -32.91 -25.89 -2.97
C TYR A 10 -32.97 -24.62 -3.82
N LEU A 11 -32.99 -23.45 -3.18
CA LEU A 11 -33.01 -22.15 -3.86
C LEU A 11 -31.77 -21.91 -4.72
N LEU A 12 -30.58 -22.27 -4.25
CA LEU A 12 -29.34 -22.19 -5.04
C LEU A 12 -29.41 -23.10 -6.27
N ARG A 13 -29.91 -24.33 -6.12
CA ARG A 13 -30.03 -25.28 -7.23
C ARG A 13 -31.03 -24.80 -8.28
N GLU A 14 -32.15 -24.24 -7.85
CA GLU A 14 -33.18 -23.69 -8.73
C GLU A 14 -32.68 -22.42 -9.43
N THR A 15 -31.99 -21.54 -8.71
CA THR A 15 -31.33 -20.34 -9.26
C THR A 15 -30.26 -20.72 -10.29
N LEU A 16 -29.38 -21.68 -9.98
CA LEU A 16 -28.33 -22.14 -10.89
C LEU A 16 -28.92 -22.80 -12.16
N SER A 17 -29.99 -23.58 -11.99
CA SER A 17 -30.74 -24.16 -13.11
C SER A 17 -31.42 -23.08 -13.97
N GLY A 18 -31.94 -22.03 -13.34
CA GLY A 18 -32.50 -20.84 -13.98
C GLY A 18 -31.45 -20.03 -14.75
N LEU A 19 -30.28 -19.78 -14.15
CA LEU A 19 -29.13 -19.16 -14.82
C LEU A 19 -28.70 -19.96 -16.05
N ARG A 20 -28.69 -21.29 -15.96
CA ARG A 20 -28.32 -22.16 -17.08
C ARG A 20 -29.35 -22.13 -18.22
N ARG A 21 -30.65 -22.03 -17.90
CA ARG A 21 -31.72 -21.86 -18.91
C ARG A 21 -31.75 -20.46 -19.52
N GLY A 22 -31.27 -19.44 -18.80
CA GLY A 22 -31.14 -18.05 -19.28
C GLY A 22 -30.10 -17.84 -20.39
N GLY A 23 -29.30 -18.87 -20.71
CA GLY A 23 -28.44 -18.90 -21.88
C GLY A 23 -27.39 -17.77 -21.92
N TRP A 24 -27.26 -17.13 -23.08
CA TRP A 24 -26.22 -16.13 -23.39
C TRP A 24 -26.35 -14.82 -22.61
N MET A 25 -27.58 -14.41 -22.24
CA MET A 25 -27.80 -13.15 -21.53
C MET A 25 -27.23 -13.20 -20.11
N ASN A 26 -27.39 -14.32 -19.43
CA ASN A 26 -26.87 -14.47 -18.08
C ASN A 26 -25.34 -14.58 -18.07
N TRP A 27 -24.74 -15.20 -19.09
CA TRP A 27 -23.29 -15.19 -19.28
C TRP A 27 -22.73 -13.77 -19.49
N ALA A 28 -23.44 -12.93 -20.25
CA ALA A 28 -23.06 -11.53 -20.43
C ALA A 28 -23.14 -10.73 -19.11
N ALA A 29 -24.15 -10.97 -18.28
CA ALA A 29 -24.25 -10.34 -16.96
C ALA A 29 -23.15 -10.82 -15.99
N VAL A 30 -22.79 -12.11 -16.04
CA VAL A 30 -21.69 -12.64 -15.20
C VAL A 30 -20.34 -12.07 -15.66
N SER A 31 -20.12 -11.92 -16.97
CA SER A 31 -18.85 -11.39 -17.49
C SER A 31 -18.67 -9.92 -17.11
N THR A 32 -19.71 -9.08 -17.19
CA THR A 32 -19.62 -7.68 -16.77
C THR A 32 -19.30 -7.58 -15.28
N VAL A 33 -20.00 -8.33 -14.43
CA VAL A 33 -19.72 -8.36 -12.98
C VAL A 33 -18.30 -8.85 -12.70
N THR A 34 -17.83 -9.85 -13.44
CA THR A 34 -16.46 -10.38 -13.31
C THR A 34 -15.43 -9.32 -13.67
N VAL A 35 -15.62 -8.60 -14.78
CA VAL A 35 -14.73 -7.51 -15.21
C VAL A 35 -14.73 -6.39 -14.17
N LEU A 36 -15.89 -6.01 -13.63
CA LEU A 36 -15.96 -5.02 -12.55
C LEU A 36 -15.19 -5.45 -11.31
N LEU A 37 -15.36 -6.68 -10.84
CA LEU A 37 -14.64 -7.20 -9.68
C LEU A 37 -13.15 -7.34 -9.95
N PHE A 38 -12.76 -7.71 -11.16
CA PHE A 38 -11.35 -7.77 -11.56
C PHE A 38 -10.69 -6.39 -11.53
N LEU A 39 -11.34 -5.39 -12.12
CA LEU A 39 -10.86 -4.00 -12.07
C LEU A 39 -10.80 -3.47 -10.63
N PHE A 40 -11.81 -3.79 -9.81
CA PHE A 40 -11.81 -3.43 -8.39
C PHE A 40 -10.65 -4.08 -7.65
N GLY A 41 -10.41 -5.37 -7.87
CA GLY A 41 -9.30 -6.11 -7.27
C GLY A 41 -7.94 -5.50 -7.63
N ILE A 42 -7.75 -5.11 -8.90
CA ILE A 42 -6.55 -4.40 -9.34
C ILE A 42 -6.40 -3.08 -8.58
N CYS A 43 -7.46 -2.28 -8.47
CA CYS A 43 -7.41 -0.99 -7.77
C CYS A 43 -6.99 -1.15 -6.29
N VAL A 44 -7.55 -2.16 -5.60
CA VAL A 44 -7.17 -2.48 -4.22
C VAL A 44 -5.70 -2.91 -4.13
N GLN A 45 -5.26 -3.80 -5.03
CA GLN A 45 -3.87 -4.25 -5.07
C GLN A 45 -2.90 -3.09 -5.34
N THR A 46 -3.23 -2.20 -6.28
CA THR A 46 -2.45 -1.01 -6.58
C THR A 46 -2.38 -0.06 -5.39
N SER A 47 -3.47 0.11 -4.65
CA SER A 47 -3.50 0.97 -3.46
C SER A 47 -2.49 0.50 -2.41
N TRP A 48 -2.46 -0.81 -2.11
CA TRP A 48 -1.48 -1.38 -1.17
C TRP A 48 -0.02 -1.29 -1.67
N GLN A 49 0.19 -1.46 -2.98
CA GLN A 49 1.52 -1.25 -3.58
C GLN A 49 1.96 0.21 -3.46
N LEU A 50 1.03 1.17 -3.62
CA LEU A 50 1.33 2.59 -3.55
C LEU A 50 1.79 3.02 -2.15
N ASP A 51 1.17 2.49 -1.10
CA ASP A 51 1.60 2.74 0.29
C ASP A 51 3.04 2.28 0.52
N SER A 52 3.43 1.13 -0.06
CA SER A 52 4.80 0.62 0.03
C SER A 52 5.79 1.49 -0.74
N LEU A 53 5.40 1.96 -1.94
CA LEU A 53 6.20 2.90 -2.73
C LEU A 53 6.39 4.22 -1.99
N LEU A 54 5.33 4.81 -1.43
CA LEU A 54 5.39 6.06 -0.68
C LEU A 54 6.30 5.94 0.56
N ASN A 55 6.24 4.82 1.28
CA ASN A 55 7.15 4.57 2.40
C ASN A 55 8.62 4.49 1.94
N HIS A 56 8.88 3.89 0.77
CA HIS A 56 10.22 3.84 0.22
C HIS A 56 10.71 5.24 -0.23
N PHE A 57 9.90 6.00 -0.95
CA PHE A 57 10.23 7.36 -1.36
C PHE A 57 10.39 8.32 -0.17
N GLY A 58 9.52 8.23 0.84
CA GLY A 58 9.64 9.01 2.07
C GLY A 58 10.93 8.70 2.83
N SER A 59 11.42 7.46 2.78
CA SER A 59 12.70 7.09 3.39
C SER A 59 13.93 7.55 2.62
N GLN A 60 13.80 7.95 1.35
CA GLN A 60 14.91 8.45 0.53
C GLN A 60 15.10 9.96 0.62
N LEU A 61 14.23 10.68 1.34
CA LEU A 61 14.39 12.12 1.52
C LEU A 61 15.50 12.40 2.55
N GLU A 62 16.74 12.48 2.06
CA GLU A 62 17.89 12.95 2.85
C GLU A 62 18.03 14.48 2.76
N ILE A 63 18.21 15.13 3.91
CA ILE A 63 18.49 16.56 4.00
C ILE A 63 19.90 16.74 4.54
N SER A 64 20.81 17.20 3.68
CA SER A 64 22.19 17.51 4.06
C SER A 64 22.28 18.94 4.59
N VAL A 65 22.66 19.09 5.85
CA VAL A 65 22.87 20.40 6.50
C VAL A 65 24.36 20.59 6.76
N TYR A 66 24.91 21.70 6.30
CA TYR A 66 26.30 22.06 6.53
C TYR A 66 26.40 23.00 7.74
N LEU A 67 27.33 22.68 8.64
CA LEU A 67 27.61 23.45 9.83
C LEU A 67 28.73 24.46 9.56
N GLU A 68 28.69 25.58 10.27
CA GLU A 68 29.83 26.51 10.30
C GLU A 68 31.06 25.87 10.96
N PRO A 69 32.29 26.29 10.62
CA PRO A 69 33.53 25.58 11.00
C PRO A 69 33.76 25.41 12.51
N ASP A 70 33.21 26.31 13.32
CA ASP A 70 33.40 26.35 14.78
C ASP A 70 32.26 25.67 15.55
N VAL A 71 31.28 25.10 14.86
CA VAL A 71 30.09 24.52 15.48
C VAL A 71 30.19 23.00 15.50
N SER A 72 30.21 22.41 16.70
CA SER A 72 30.17 20.95 16.87
C SER A 72 28.77 20.41 16.59
N GLY A 73 28.67 19.47 15.65
CA GLY A 73 27.42 18.77 15.33
C GLY A 73 26.85 17.94 16.48
N GLU A 74 27.67 17.57 17.47
CA GLU A 74 27.22 16.82 18.65
C GLU A 74 26.23 17.62 19.52
N VAL A 75 26.33 18.95 19.51
CA VAL A 75 25.44 19.83 20.29
C VAL A 75 24.06 19.95 19.63
N ILE A 76 24.01 19.91 18.29
CA ILE A 76 22.80 20.13 17.49
C ILE A 76 22.04 18.82 17.26
N ARG A 77 22.75 17.69 17.17
CA ARG A 77 22.18 16.35 16.99
C ARG A 77 20.94 16.08 17.88
N PRO A 78 21.00 16.23 19.22
CA PRO A 78 19.84 15.92 20.08
C PRO A 78 18.65 16.84 19.84
N GLN A 79 18.86 18.08 19.37
CA GLN A 79 17.76 19.01 19.05
C GLN A 79 17.04 18.60 17.77
N VAL A 80 17.76 18.03 16.81
CA VAL A 80 17.21 17.56 15.53
C VAL A 80 16.54 16.19 15.70
N GLU A 81 17.14 15.27 16.46
CA GLU A 81 16.58 13.94 16.74
C GLU A 81 15.28 13.99 17.56
N GLN A 82 15.04 15.05 18.33
CA GLN A 82 13.79 15.22 19.10
C GLN A 82 12.58 15.59 18.24
N ARG A 83 12.77 15.90 16.95
CA ARG A 83 11.67 16.27 16.06
C ARG A 83 10.93 15.00 15.60
N PRO A 84 9.59 14.96 15.71
CA PRO A 84 8.81 13.77 15.35
C PRO A 84 8.90 13.41 13.86
N ASP A 85 9.28 14.37 13.02
CA ASP A 85 9.41 14.25 11.57
C ASP A 85 10.78 13.68 11.14
N VAL A 86 11.74 13.56 12.07
CA VAL A 86 13.10 13.10 11.81
C VAL A 86 13.23 11.63 12.17
N LYS A 87 13.57 10.81 11.18
CA LYS A 87 13.73 9.37 11.36
C LYS A 87 15.12 8.99 11.88
N GLU A 88 16.16 9.64 11.38
CA GLU A 88 17.56 9.35 11.69
C GLU A 88 18.41 10.60 11.46
N VAL A 89 19.46 10.79 12.28
CA VAL A 89 20.45 11.85 12.12
C VAL A 89 21.84 11.23 12.06
N ARG A 90 22.54 11.40 10.93
CA ARG A 90 23.92 10.96 10.77
C ARG A 90 24.86 12.16 10.77
N LEU A 91 25.81 12.16 11.70
CA LEU A 91 26.91 13.13 11.69
C LEU A 91 27.99 12.62 10.74
N ILE A 92 28.33 13.42 9.74
CA ILE A 92 29.40 13.14 8.78
C ILE A 92 30.54 14.12 9.05
N SER A 93 31.74 13.60 9.28
CA SER A 93 32.91 14.45 9.50
C SER A 93 33.40 15.09 8.20
N LYS A 94 34.13 16.21 8.28
CA LYS A 94 34.69 16.88 7.10
C LYS A 94 35.58 15.97 6.25
N HIS A 95 36.27 15.01 6.88
CA HIS A 95 37.11 14.03 6.19
C HIS A 95 36.26 12.99 5.46
N GLU A 96 35.26 12.43 6.12
CA GLU A 96 34.32 11.44 5.55
C GLU A 96 33.51 12.04 4.39
N ALA A 97 33.05 13.29 4.52
CA ALA A 97 32.35 14.01 3.44
C ALA A 97 33.24 14.27 2.22
N TRP A 98 34.55 14.40 2.41
CA TRP A 98 35.50 14.63 1.33
C TRP A 98 35.83 13.34 0.57
N GLU A 99 35.82 12.18 1.22
CA GLU A 99 36.00 10.89 0.56
C GLU A 99 34.76 10.41 -0.22
N SER A 100 33.56 10.88 0.16
CA SER A 100 32.29 10.50 -0.49
C SER A 100 31.91 11.34 -1.72
N LEU A 101 32.77 12.28 -2.13
CA LEU A 101 32.59 13.22 -3.25
C LEU A 101 33.28 12.70 -4.53
#